data_AF-A0A497J3D7-F1
#
_entry.id   AF-A0A497J3D7-F1
#
_cell.length_a   1.000
_cell.length_b   1.000
_cell.length_c   1.000
_cell.angle_alpha   90.00
_cell.angle_beta   90.00
_cell.angle_gamma   90.00
#
_symmetry.space_group_name_H-M   'P 1'
#
loop_
_entity.id
_entity.type
_entity.pdbx_description
1 polymer ?
#
loop_
_entity_poly.entity_id
_entity_poly.type
_entity_poly.pdbx_seq_one_letter_code
_entity_poly.pdbx_strand_id
1 'polypeptide(L)'
;MLHIILAESPLELIPKSILKHKVIRKYAKKRGKKPEECLLDSNFHHVAMKSLEDFNRRGRPDIVHVTLLYLLSSIPNKEDKLRVYVHTLNDEVIFIEPETRLPRSYNRFIGLIEQVMVEGKTPNNLLFKEDIDIKELIS
;
A
#
# COMPACT_ATOMS: atom_id res chain seq x y z
N MET A 1 17.76 -2.87 17.86
CA MET A 1 16.61 -3.04 16.96
C MET A 1 16.80 -2.09 15.79
N LEU A 2 16.72 -2.56 14.55
CA LEU A 2 16.75 -1.70 13.35
C LEU A 2 15.31 -1.37 12.94
N HIS A 3 15.05 -0.11 12.62
CA HIS A 3 13.77 0.35 12.09
C HIS A 3 13.99 0.77 10.63
N ILE A 4 13.16 0.25 9.72
CA ILE A 4 13.14 0.63 8.32
C ILE A 4 11.76 1.19 7.99
N ILE A 5 11.75 2.41 7.45
CA ILE A 5 10.52 3.11 7.04
C ILE A 5 10.58 3.29 5.53
N LEU A 6 9.60 2.78 4.81
CA LEU A 6 9.37 3.11 3.41
C LEU A 6 8.58 4.42 3.37
N ALA A 7 9.30 5.54 3.29
CA ALA A 7 8.74 6.89 3.31
C ALA A 7 8.03 7.24 1.99
N GLU A 8 6.96 8.04 2.09
CA GLU A 8 6.21 8.60 0.94
C GLU A 8 5.86 7.54 -0.12
N SER A 9 5.44 6.36 0.36
CA SER A 9 5.17 5.19 -0.47
C SER A 9 3.97 5.43 -1.39
N PRO A 10 4.04 5.00 -2.67
CA PRO A 10 3.00 5.21 -3.68
C PRO A 10 1.84 4.22 -3.52
N LEU A 11 1.30 4.13 -2.31
CA LEU A 11 0.17 3.32 -1.90
C LEU A 11 -1.00 4.20 -1.48
N GLU A 12 -2.07 4.15 -2.25
CA GLU A 12 -3.28 4.92 -1.98
C GLU A 12 -4.47 4.27 -2.69
N LEU A 13 -5.66 4.46 -2.14
CA LEU A 13 -6.90 4.14 -2.84
C LEU A 13 -7.09 5.09 -4.03
N ILE A 14 -7.86 4.66 -5.03
CA ILE A 14 -8.09 5.49 -6.23
C ILE A 14 -8.73 6.83 -5.81
N PRO A 15 -8.12 7.98 -6.17
CA PRO A 15 -8.60 9.29 -5.75
C PRO A 15 -10.01 9.62 -6.27
N LYS A 16 -10.79 10.34 -5.45
CA LYS A 16 -12.17 10.76 -5.76
C LYS A 16 -12.29 11.48 -7.11
N SER A 17 -11.29 12.26 -7.50
CA SER A 17 -11.23 13.02 -8.74
C SER A 17 -11.30 12.16 -10.00
N ILE A 18 -10.84 10.90 -9.95
CA ILE A 18 -10.76 10.02 -11.13
C ILE A 18 -11.70 8.80 -11.08
N LEU A 19 -12.50 8.63 -10.03
CA LEU A 19 -13.42 7.49 -9.87
C LEU A 19 -14.42 7.33 -11.03
N LYS A 20 -14.81 8.45 -11.66
CA LYS A 20 -15.76 8.44 -12.79
C LYS A 20 -15.12 8.07 -14.13
N HIS A 21 -13.79 8.02 -14.21
CA HIS A 21 -13.09 7.74 -15.44
C HIS A 21 -13.37 6.30 -15.93
N LYS A 22 -13.58 6.13 -17.24
CA LYS A 22 -14.00 4.86 -17.87
C LYS A 22 -13.06 3.69 -17.54
N VAL A 23 -11.76 3.94 -17.55
CA VAL A 23 -10.73 2.93 -17.24
C VAL A 23 -10.86 2.42 -15.80
N ILE A 24 -11.05 3.33 -14.84
CA ILE A 24 -11.21 3.01 -13.43
C ILE A 24 -12.47 2.16 -13.21
N ARG A 25 -13.61 2.62 -13.73
CA ARG A 25 -14.90 1.88 -13.61
C ARG A 25 -14.81 0.48 -14.21
N LYS A 26 -14.16 0.33 -15.36
CA LYS A 26 -13.97 -0.97 -16.01
C LYS A 26 -13.07 -1.88 -15.17
N TYR A 27 -11.99 -1.34 -14.61
CA TYR A 27 -11.08 -2.09 -13.73
C TYR A 27 -11.79 -2.58 -12.47
N ALA A 28 -12.45 -1.69 -11.75
CA ALA A 28 -13.20 -2.00 -10.53
C ALA A 28 -14.31 -3.04 -10.78
N LYS A 29 -15.08 -2.87 -11.87
CA LYS A 29 -16.10 -3.85 -12.30
C LYS A 29 -15.50 -5.23 -12.54
N LYS A 30 -14.34 -5.33 -13.20
CA LYS A 30 -13.65 -6.61 -13.44
C LYS A 30 -13.20 -7.26 -12.12
N ARG A 31 -12.85 -6.46 -11.12
CA ARG A 31 -12.45 -6.90 -9.78
C ARG A 31 -13.64 -7.21 -8.86
N GLY A 32 -14.87 -6.84 -9.25
CA GLY A 32 -16.06 -6.97 -8.40
C GLY A 32 -16.03 -6.05 -7.17
N LYS A 33 -15.31 -4.93 -7.24
CA LYS A 33 -15.12 -3.97 -6.14
C LYS A 33 -15.66 -2.59 -6.51
N LYS A 34 -15.90 -1.73 -5.51
CA LYS A 34 -16.15 -0.32 -5.80
C LYS A 34 -14.85 0.38 -6.24
N PRO A 35 -14.90 1.35 -7.17
CA PRO A 35 -13.73 2.11 -7.58
C PRO A 35 -12.89 2.69 -6.44
N GLU A 36 -13.55 3.22 -5.41
CA GLU A 36 -12.93 3.85 -4.24
C GLU A 36 -12.28 2.85 -3.27
N GLU A 37 -12.59 1.56 -3.40
CA GLU A 37 -12.00 0.47 -2.60
C GLU A 37 -10.81 -0.21 -3.33
N CYS A 38 -10.50 0.24 -4.54
CA CYS A 38 -9.35 -0.26 -5.31
C CYS A 38 -8.11 0.59 -5.06
N LEU A 39 -6.94 -0.04 -5.07
CA LEU A 39 -5.66 0.68 -5.05
C LEU A 39 -5.37 1.35 -6.41
N LEU A 40 -4.71 2.50 -6.36
CA LEU A 40 -4.16 3.14 -7.54
C LEU A 40 -2.94 2.36 -8.06
N ASP A 41 -2.92 2.07 -9.37
CA ASP A 41 -1.85 1.31 -10.01
C ASP A 41 -1.66 1.81 -11.44
N SER A 42 -0.49 2.38 -11.71
CA SER A 42 -0.12 2.95 -13.00
C SER A 42 -0.16 1.93 -14.14
N ASN A 43 0.05 0.63 -13.89
CA ASN A 43 -0.07 -0.41 -14.92
C ASN A 43 -1.47 -0.49 -15.53
N PHE A 44 -2.50 -0.15 -14.75
CA PHE A 44 -3.90 -0.22 -15.16
C PHE A 44 -4.55 1.15 -15.34
N HIS A 45 -4.11 2.15 -14.58
CA HIS A 45 -4.77 3.43 -14.42
C HIS A 45 -4.03 4.60 -15.06
N HIS A 46 -2.88 4.36 -15.74
CA HIS A 46 -2.01 5.41 -16.29
C HIS A 46 -2.75 6.54 -16.99
N VAL A 47 -3.69 6.23 -17.89
CA VAL A 47 -4.45 7.25 -18.64
C VAL A 47 -5.31 8.13 -17.72
N ALA A 48 -5.94 7.54 -16.71
CA ALA A 48 -6.75 8.28 -15.75
C ALA A 48 -5.87 9.13 -14.80
N MET A 49 -4.67 8.66 -14.49
CA MET A 49 -3.75 9.32 -13.56
C MET A 49 -3.17 10.62 -14.10
N LYS A 50 -3.15 10.85 -15.42
CA LYS A 50 -2.57 12.07 -16.02
C LYS A 50 -3.21 13.38 -15.53
N SER A 51 -4.43 13.33 -14.98
CA SER A 51 -5.08 14.50 -14.39
C SER A 51 -4.79 14.70 -12.90
N LEU A 52 -4.04 13.78 -12.27
CA LEU A 52 -3.65 13.89 -10.87
C LEU A 52 -2.40 14.76 -10.73
N GLU A 53 -2.37 15.54 -9.66
CA GLU A 53 -1.13 16.16 -9.19
C GLU A 53 -0.10 15.10 -8.83
N ASP A 54 1.17 15.38 -9.15
CA ASP A 54 2.32 14.50 -8.94
C ASP A 54 2.14 13.06 -9.43
N PHE A 55 1.41 12.86 -10.53
CA PHE A 55 1.06 11.52 -11.02
C PHE A 55 2.27 10.59 -11.24
N ASN A 56 3.46 11.14 -11.53
CA ASN A 56 4.70 10.39 -11.70
C ASN A 56 5.17 9.68 -10.41
N ARG A 57 4.74 10.16 -9.25
CA ARG A 57 5.09 9.62 -7.93
C ARG A 57 4.04 8.65 -7.39
N ARG A 58 2.94 8.42 -8.12
CA ARG A 58 1.74 7.72 -7.61
C ARG A 58 1.55 6.36 -8.28
N GLY A 59 0.75 5.50 -7.65
CA GLY A 59 0.30 4.23 -8.23
C GLY A 59 1.43 3.26 -8.61
N ARG A 60 2.40 3.09 -7.72
CA ARG A 60 3.52 2.13 -7.87
C ARG A 60 3.61 1.17 -6.68
N PRO A 61 2.51 0.48 -6.33
CA PRO A 61 2.47 -0.45 -5.20
C PRO A 61 3.43 -1.64 -5.37
N ASP A 62 3.88 -1.93 -6.60
CA ASP A 62 4.88 -2.96 -6.91
C ASP A 62 6.23 -2.71 -6.22
N ILE A 63 6.65 -1.44 -6.09
CA ILE A 63 7.90 -1.08 -5.42
C ILE A 63 7.83 -1.46 -3.93
N VAL A 64 6.70 -1.15 -3.29
CA VAL A 64 6.46 -1.50 -1.89
C VAL A 64 6.38 -3.02 -1.73
N HIS A 65 5.65 -3.70 -2.62
CA HIS A 65 5.50 -5.14 -2.59
C HIS A 65 6.85 -5.87 -2.61
N VAL A 66 7.68 -5.58 -3.60
CA VAL A 66 8.99 -6.21 -3.78
C VAL A 66 9.89 -5.92 -2.58
N THR A 67 9.96 -4.66 -2.14
CA THR A 67 10.77 -4.26 -1.00
C THR A 67 10.38 -5.01 0.27
N LEU A 68 9.08 -5.05 0.59
CA LEU A 68 8.59 -5.74 1.79
C LEU A 68 8.86 -7.25 1.74
N LEU A 69 8.73 -7.89 0.56
CA LEU A 69 9.06 -9.31 0.43
C LEU A 69 10.51 -9.60 0.83
N TYR A 70 11.46 -8.74 0.44
CA TYR A 70 12.86 -8.91 0.81
C TYR A 70 13.11 -8.60 2.29
N LEU A 71 12.56 -7.49 2.81
CA LEU A 71 12.76 -7.10 4.20
C LEU A 71 12.22 -8.15 5.18
N LEU A 72 10.99 -8.62 4.98
CA LEU A 72 10.37 -9.61 5.87
C LEU A 72 11.00 -11.00 5.74
N SER A 73 11.65 -11.30 4.62
CA SER A 73 12.37 -12.57 4.43
C SER A 73 13.81 -12.55 4.96
N SER A 74 14.31 -11.38 5.36
CA SER A 74 15.70 -11.16 5.78
C SER A 74 16.04 -11.87 7.10
N ILE A 75 17.34 -12.13 7.33
CA ILE A 75 17.83 -12.70 8.60
C ILE A 75 17.49 -11.78 9.79
N PRO A 76 17.70 -10.45 9.73
CA PRO A 76 17.31 -9.56 10.82
C PRO A 76 15.82 -9.64 11.18
N ASN A 77 14.91 -9.77 10.22
CA ASN A 77 13.48 -9.94 10.52
C ASN A 77 13.20 -11.27 11.23
N LYS A 78 13.82 -12.36 10.78
CA LYS A 78 13.67 -13.70 11.39
C LYS A 78 14.24 -13.79 12.81
N GLU A 79 15.22 -12.97 13.13
CA GLU A 79 15.81 -12.87 14.46
C GLU A 79 15.16 -11.80 15.34
N ASP A 80 14.01 -11.25 14.93
CA ASP A 80 13.29 -10.19 15.64
C ASP A 80 14.14 -8.93 15.90
N LYS A 81 15.03 -8.61 14.96
CA LYS A 81 15.94 -7.45 15.00
C LYS A 81 15.56 -6.34 14.02
N LEU A 82 14.46 -6.51 13.28
CA LEU A 82 13.94 -5.56 12.31
C LEU A 82 12.47 -5.21 12.61
N ARG A 83 12.14 -3.94 12.51
CA ARG A 83 10.76 -3.42 12.41
C ARG A 83 10.61 -2.66 11.10
N VAL A 84 9.52 -2.92 10.38
CA VAL A 84 9.26 -2.34 9.06
C VAL A 84 7.94 -1.57 9.09
N TYR A 85 7.97 -0.34 8.57
CA TYR A 85 6.81 0.53 8.46
C TYR A 85 6.68 1.02 7.02
N VAL A 86 5.46 1.29 6.60
CA VAL A 86 5.19 1.89 5.29
C VAL A 86 4.39 3.17 5.50
N HIS A 87 5.04 4.31 5.31
CA HIS A 87 4.38 5.61 5.30
C HIS A 87 3.93 5.91 3.87
N THR A 88 2.68 6.32 3.65
CA THR A 88 2.12 6.59 2.32
C THR A 88 2.31 8.05 1.88
N LEU A 89 1.80 8.42 0.71
CA LEU A 89 1.72 9.82 0.26
C LEU A 89 0.58 10.61 0.92
N ASN A 90 -0.29 9.94 1.67
CA ASN A 90 -1.47 10.53 2.31
C ASN A 90 -1.31 10.63 3.83
N ASP A 91 -0.07 10.57 4.34
CA ASP A 91 0.26 10.61 5.77
C ASP A 91 -0.45 9.51 6.58
N GLU A 92 -0.47 8.30 6.00
CA GLU A 92 -0.93 7.07 6.65
C GLU A 92 0.28 6.16 6.86
N VAL A 93 0.37 5.50 8.02
CA VAL A 93 1.40 4.51 8.31
C VAL A 93 0.77 3.14 8.41
N ILE A 94 1.26 2.21 7.59
CA ILE A 94 0.95 0.78 7.71
C ILE A 94 2.03 0.12 8.58
N PHE A 95 1.60 -0.36 9.74
CA PHE A 95 2.37 -1.20 10.65
C PHE A 95 2.31 -2.65 10.18
N ILE A 96 3.45 -3.34 10.26
CA ILE A 96 3.60 -4.71 9.78
C ILE A 96 4.30 -5.52 10.88
N GLU A 97 3.61 -6.52 11.40
CA GLU A 97 4.19 -7.42 12.38
C GLU A 97 5.29 -8.30 11.75
N PRO A 98 6.42 -8.58 12.43
CA PRO A 98 7.56 -9.31 11.86
C PRO A 98 7.21 -10.71 11.33
N GLU A 99 6.25 -11.40 11.95
CA GLU A 99 5.76 -12.71 11.54
C GLU A 99 4.86 -12.68 10.29
N THR A 100 4.53 -11.49 9.79
CA THR A 100 3.68 -11.29 8.61
C THR A 100 4.22 -12.04 7.40
N ARG A 101 3.41 -12.97 6.88
CA ARG A 101 3.68 -13.65 5.61
C ARG A 101 2.97 -12.95 4.46
N LEU A 102 3.64 -11.99 3.84
CA LEU A 102 3.07 -11.28 2.70
C LEU A 102 2.82 -12.20 1.50
N PRO A 103 1.71 -12.02 0.77
CA PRO A 103 1.48 -12.76 -0.46
C PRO A 103 2.57 -12.46 -1.50
N ARG A 104 3.22 -13.49 -2.02
CA ARG A 104 4.17 -13.35 -3.16
C ARG A 104 3.49 -12.98 -4.47
N SER A 105 2.21 -13.33 -4.62
CA SER A 105 1.42 -12.94 -5.78
C SER A 105 1.01 -11.47 -5.64
N TYR A 106 1.44 -10.64 -6.58
CA TYR A 106 1.11 -9.21 -6.63
C TYR A 106 -0.40 -8.95 -6.50
N ASN A 107 -1.24 -9.66 -7.25
CA ASN A 107 -2.69 -9.47 -7.20
C ASN A 107 -3.30 -9.79 -5.82
N ARG A 108 -2.70 -10.74 -5.07
CA ARG A 108 -3.11 -11.05 -3.68
C ARG A 108 -2.59 -10.00 -2.70
N PHE A 109 -1.37 -9.50 -2.91
CA PHE A 109 -0.83 -8.37 -2.14
C PHE A 109 -1.72 -7.13 -2.29
N ILE A 110 -2.11 -6.78 -3.52
CA ILE A 110 -3.05 -5.69 -3.78
C ILE A 110 -4.35 -5.90 -3.01
N GLY A 111 -4.92 -7.11 -3.06
CA GLY A 111 -6.15 -7.41 -2.30
C GLY A 111 -5.99 -7.23 -0.78
N LEU A 112 -4.84 -7.64 -0.22
CA LEU A 112 -4.52 -7.48 1.20
C LEU A 112 -4.37 -6.01 1.59
N ILE A 113 -3.64 -5.21 0.81
CA ILE A 113 -3.45 -3.80 1.11
C ILE A 113 -4.75 -3.02 0.89
N GLU A 114 -5.54 -3.32 -0.15
CA GLU A 114 -6.90 -2.77 -0.31
C GLU A 114 -7.75 -3.01 0.95
N GLN A 115 -7.65 -4.20 1.55
CA GLN A 115 -8.35 -4.51 2.81
C GLN A 115 -7.84 -3.63 3.96
N VAL A 116 -6.53 -3.51 4.15
CA VAL A 116 -5.96 -2.66 5.21
C VAL A 116 -6.35 -1.19 5.03
N MET A 117 -6.30 -0.66 3.80
CA MET A 117 -6.65 0.73 3.52
C MET A 117 -8.13 1.04 3.77
N VAL A 118 -9.02 0.06 3.55
CA VAL A 118 -10.48 0.23 3.72
C VAL A 118 -10.93 -0.08 5.15
N GLU A 119 -10.46 -1.18 5.73
CA GLU A 119 -10.90 -1.69 7.04
C GLU A 119 -10.01 -1.20 8.20
N GLY A 120 -8.86 -0.60 7.88
CA GLY A 120 -7.85 -0.16 8.83
C GLY A 120 -6.91 -1.26 9.31
N LYS A 121 -7.25 -2.54 9.12
CA LYS A 121 -6.43 -3.68 9.56
C LYS A 121 -6.81 -5.00 8.91
N THR A 122 -5.95 -6.00 9.06
CA THR A 122 -6.26 -7.39 8.71
C THR A 122 -6.99 -8.12 9.84
N PRO A 123 -7.73 -9.22 9.55
CA PRO A 123 -8.49 -9.95 10.58
C PRO A 123 -7.63 -10.56 11.68
N ASN A 124 -6.37 -10.90 11.37
CA ASN A 124 -5.38 -11.42 12.31
C ASN A 124 -4.54 -10.31 12.98
N ASN A 125 -4.83 -9.04 12.69
CA ASN A 125 -4.12 -7.85 13.19
C ASN A 125 -2.61 -7.82 12.89
N LEU A 126 -2.12 -8.58 11.89
CA LEU A 126 -0.71 -8.56 11.51
C LEU A 126 -0.32 -7.33 10.65
N LEU A 127 -1.31 -6.71 9.99
CA LEU A 127 -1.14 -5.40 9.38
C LEU A 127 -2.28 -4.48 9.84
N PHE A 128 -1.94 -3.24 10.14
CA PHE A 128 -2.91 -2.21 10.48
C PHE A 128 -2.39 -0.84 10.06
N LYS A 129 -3.29 0.11 9.84
CA LYS A 129 -2.96 1.48 9.46
C LYS A 129 -3.36 2.45 10.57
N GLU A 130 -2.60 3.51 10.72
CA GLU A 130 -2.96 4.70 11.49
C GLU A 130 -2.63 5.95 10.69
N ASP A 131 -3.33 7.05 10.96
CA ASP A 131 -3.11 8.32 10.29
C ASP A 131 -2.03 9.08 11.07
N ILE A 132 -0.76 8.92 10.66
CA ILE A 132 0.44 9.39 11.36
C ILE A 132 1.37 10.05 10.34
N ASP A 133 1.79 11.29 10.63
CA ASP A 133 2.80 11.99 9.82
C ASP A 133 4.19 11.37 10.01
N ILE A 134 5.03 11.43 8.98
CA ILE A 134 6.39 10.86 9.03
C ILE A 134 7.24 11.40 10.18
N LYS A 135 7.07 12.67 10.60
CA LYS A 135 7.82 13.26 11.70
C LYS A 135 7.44 12.67 13.05
N GLU A 136 6.16 12.36 13.23
CA GLU A 136 5.65 11.69 14.43
C GLU A 136 6.12 10.23 14.48
N LEU A 137 6.23 9.57 13.32
CA LEU A 137 6.75 8.20 13.26
C LEU A 137 8.24 8.09 13.63
N ILE A 138 9.04 9.13 13.35
CA ILE A 138 10.50 9.13 13.59
C ILE A 138 10.91 9.78 14.92
N SER A 139 9.98 10.46 15.61
CA SER A 139 10.24 11.12 16.89
C SER A 139 10.22 10.14 18.06
#